data_AF-A0A529Q3F9-F1
#
_entry.id   AF-A0A529Q3F9-F1
#
_cell.length_a   1.000
_cell.length_b   1.000
_cell.length_c   1.000
_cell.angle_alpha   90.00
_cell.angle_beta   90.00
_cell.angle_gamma   90.00
#
_symmetry.space_group_name_H-M   'P 1'
#
loop_
_entity.id
_entity.type
_entity.pdbx_description
1 polymer ?
#
loop_
_entity_poly.entity_id
_entity_poly.type
_entity_poly.pdbx_seq_one_letter_code
_entity_poly.pdbx_strand_id
1 'polypeptide(L)' 'IEIGHCSKIAAGSVVLSPVPHNKTVAGVPARVVGETGCDQPSRQMDQLLPSQSMDHVVSFDI' A
#
# COMPACT_ATOMS: atom_id res chain seq x y z
N ILE A 1 12.69 2.52 9.62
CA ILE A 1 11.27 2.20 9.34
C ILE A 1 11.13 0.71 9.22
N GLU A 2 10.11 0.14 9.86
CA GLU A 2 9.85 -1.29 9.83
C GLU A 2 8.63 -1.55 8.93
N ILE A 3 8.72 -2.60 8.11
CA ILE A 3 7.59 -3.08 7.32
C ILE A 3 7.10 -4.35 7.98
N GLY A 4 5.85 -4.31 8.45
CA GLY A 4 5.21 -5.39 9.14
C GLY A 4 5.16 -6.70 8.35
N HIS A 5 5.11 -7.81 9.08
CA HIS A 5 4.93 -9.14 8.49
C HIS A 5 3.69 -9.18 7.58
N CYS A 6 3.85 -9.79 6.41
CA CYS A 6 2.81 -9.95 5.41
C CYS A 6 2.09 -8.67 4.99
N SER A 7 2.78 -7.54 5.07
CA SER A 7 2.33 -6.29 4.48
C SER A 7 2.64 -6.24 2.98
N LYS A 8 1.81 -5.50 2.24
CA LYS A 8 1.91 -5.31 0.80
C LYS A 8 2.18 -3.84 0.50
N ILE A 9 3.22 -3.56 -0.26
CA ILE A 9 3.57 -2.20 -0.69
C ILE A 9 3.28 -2.10 -2.19
N ALA A 10 2.43 -1.14 -2.60
CA ALA A 10 2.18 -0.91 -4.01
C ALA A 10 3.41 -0.34 -4.73
N ALA A 11 3.50 -0.64 -6.02
CA ALA A 11 4.54 -0.11 -6.89
C ALA A 11 4.60 1.42 -6.84
N GLY A 12 5.81 1.98 -6.89
CA GLY A 12 6.05 3.42 -6.88
C GLY A 12 5.81 4.13 -5.54
N SER A 13 5.52 3.41 -4.46
CA SER A 13 5.29 4.03 -3.16
C SER A 13 6.58 4.50 -2.48
N VAL A 14 6.50 5.63 -1.77
CA VAL A 14 7.60 6.14 -0.94
C VAL A 14 7.20 6.02 0.53
N VAL A 15 7.71 4.98 1.21
CA VAL A 15 7.36 4.68 2.60
C VAL A 15 8.26 5.47 3.55
N LEU A 16 7.66 6.42 4.28
CA LEU A 16 8.37 7.28 5.23
C LEU A 16 8.01 7.00 6.70
N SER A 17 7.16 6.01 6.97
CA SER A 17 6.69 5.66 8.33
C SER A 17 6.53 4.15 8.48
N PRO A 18 6.59 3.59 9.71
CA PRO A 18 6.41 2.16 9.93
C PRO A 18 5.05 1.66 9.41
N VAL A 19 5.03 0.44 8.86
CA VAL A 19 3.82 -0.20 8.32
C VAL A 19 3.40 -1.33 9.24
N PRO A 20 2.16 -1.34 9.77
CA PRO A 20 1.66 -2.46 10.59
C PRO A 20 1.59 -3.77 9.79
N HIS A 21 1.51 -4.90 10.49
CA HIS A 21 1.38 -6.23 9.87
C HIS A 21 0.08 -6.34 9.05
N ASN A 22 0.12 -7.13 7.97
CA ASN A 22 -1.02 -7.46 7.11
C ASN A 22 -1.71 -6.25 6.44
N LYS A 23 -1.00 -5.13 6.27
CA LYS A 23 -1.53 -3.92 5.64
C LYS A 23 -1.05 -3.74 4.20
N THR A 24 -1.93 -3.23 3.35
CA THR A 24 -1.57 -2.69 2.04
C THR A 24 -1.33 -1.19 2.15
N VAL A 25 -0.21 -0.69 1.64
CA VAL A 25 0.07 0.75 1.54
C VAL A 25 0.36 1.18 0.10
N ALA A 26 0.02 2.42 -0.24
CA ALA A 26 0.31 3.01 -1.55
C ALA A 26 0.59 4.52 -1.46
N GLY A 27 1.28 5.06 -2.47
CA GLY A 27 1.40 6.49 -2.72
C GLY A 27 2.73 7.14 -2.30
N VAL A 28 2.82 8.45 -2.54
CA VAL A 28 3.99 9.29 -2.24
C VAL A 28 3.52 10.55 -1.48
N PRO A 29 3.72 10.64 -0.16
CA PRO A 29 4.21 9.59 0.74
C PRO A 29 3.19 8.47 0.94
N ALA A 30 3.66 7.25 1.21
CA ALA A 30 2.80 6.08 1.32
C ALA A 30 1.83 6.16 2.52
N ARG A 31 0.60 5.68 2.31
CA ARG A 31 -0.45 5.58 3.34
C ARG A 31 -1.11 4.21 3.28
N VAL A 32 -1.69 3.76 4.40
CA VAL A 32 -2.47 2.52 4.45
C VAL A 32 -3.72 2.69 3.59
N VAL A 33 -3.91 1.79 2.65
CA VAL A 33 -5.02 1.77 1.69
C VAL A 33 -5.97 0.58 1.86
N GLY A 34 -5.61 -0.36 2.73
CA GLY A 34 -6.44 -1.52 3.06
C GLY A 34 -5.66 -2.64 3.72
N GLU A 35 -6.28 -3.82 3.77
CA GLU A 35 -5.62 -5.07 4.20
C GLU A 35 -4.86 -5.72 3.03
N THR A 36 -3.89 -6.59 3.34
CA THR A 36 -3.15 -7.35 2.33
C THR A 36 -4.04 -8.28 1.50
N GLY A 37 -5.10 -8.82 2.11
CA GLY A 37 -6.06 -9.73 1.46
C GLY A 37 -5.56 -11.16 1.27
N CYS A 38 -4.35 -11.48 1.74
CA CYS A 38 -3.79 -12.83 1.75
C CYS A 38 -2.69 -12.97 2.81
N ASP A 39 -2.37 -14.22 3.15
CA ASP A 39 -1.37 -14.53 4.19
C ASP A 39 0.07 -14.41 3.69
N GLN A 40 0.31 -14.37 2.38
CA GLN A 40 1.65 -14.41 1.78
C GLN A 40 1.71 -13.55 0.51
N PRO A 41 1.70 -12.21 0.64
CA PRO A 41 1.71 -11.30 -0.52
C PRO A 41 2.93 -11.51 -1.42
N SER A 42 4.07 -11.89 -0.85
CA SER A 42 5.30 -12.18 -1.59
C SER A 42 5.24 -13.45 -2.44
N ARG A 43 4.32 -14.38 -2.17
CA ARG A 43 4.11 -15.58 -3.01
C ARG A 43 2.99 -15.36 -4.02
N GLN A 44 1.94 -14.66 -3.63
CA GLN A 44 0.81 -14.39 -4.51
C GLN A 44 1.14 -13.34 -5.58
N MET A 45 2.00 -12.37 -5.26
CA MET A 45 2.43 -11.31 -6.18
C MET A 45 1.27 -10.54 -6.83
N ASP A 46 0.15 -10.42 -6.10
CA ASP A 46 -0.98 -9.62 -6.53
C ASP A 46 -0.65 -8.12 -6.40
N GLN A 47 -0.49 -7.48 -7.55
CA GLN A 47 -0.15 -6.06 -7.69
C GLN A 47 -1.39 -5.16 -7.65
N LEU A 48 -2.60 -5.73 -7.65
CA LEU A 48 -3.82 -4.95 -7.60
C LEU A 48 -4.04 -4.38 -6.19
N LEU A 49 -4.40 -3.10 -6.16
CA LEU A 49 -4.87 -2.47 -4.94
C LEU A 49 -6.34 -2.82 -4.71
N PRO A 50 -6.76 -3.01 -3.45
CA PRO A 50 -8.19 -3.05 -3.15
C PRO A 50 -8.82 -1.79 -3.74
N SER A 51 -9.95 -1.95 -4.44
CA SER A 51 -10.63 -0.88 -5.15
C SER A 51 -10.98 0.25 -4.18
N GLN A 52 -10.13 1.25 -4.08
CA GLN A 52 -10.47 2.52 -3.46
C GLN A 52 -11.28 3.28 -4.50
N SER A 53 -12.51 3.67 -4.15
CA SER A 53 -13.12 4.83 -4.78
C SER A 53 -12.15 5.99 -4.57
N MET A 54 -11.48 6.42 -5.63
CA MET A 54 -10.60 7.58 -5.60
C MET A 54 -11.47 8.84 -5.52
N ASP A 55 -11.97 9.15 -4.32
CA ASP A 55 -12.79 10.35 -4.07
C ASP A 55 -11.94 11.60 -3.82
N HIS A 56 -10.63 11.56 -4.09
CA HIS A 56 -9.80 12.77 -4.11
C HIS A 56 -9.13 12.95 -5.46
N VAL A 57 -9.78 13.81 -6.24
CA VAL A 57 -9.31 14.41 -7.48
C VAL A 57 -7.87 14.87 -7.33
N VAL A 58 -7.02 14.17 -8.07
CA VAL A 58 -5.84 14.64 -8.79
C VAL A 58 -5.70 16.17 -8.84
N SER A 59 -5.00 16.78 -7.89
CA SER A 59 -4.27 18.03 -8.12
C SER A 59 -2.80 17.68 -8.16
N PHE A 60 -2.32 17.32 -9.36
CA PHE A 60 -0.89 17.31 -9.63
C PHE A 60 -0.52 18.74 -10.02
N ASP A 61 -0.18 19.56 -9.04
CA ASP A 61 0.66 20.73 -9.28
C ASP A 61 2.11 20.23 -9.41
N ILE A 62 2.54 20.05 -10.67
CA ILE A 62 3.97 20.02 -11.05
C ILE A 62 4.43 21.46 -11.23
#